data_AF-A0A5S6QHE8-F1
#
_entry.id   AF-A0A5S6QHE8-F1
#
_cell.length_a   1.000
_cell.length_b   1.000
_cell.length_c   1.000
_cell.angle_alpha   90.00
_cell.angle_beta   90.00
_cell.angle_gamma   90.00
#
_symmetry.space_group_name_H-M   'P 1'
#
loop_
_entity.id
_entity.type
_entity.pdbx_description
1 polymer ?
#
loop_
_entity_poly.entity_id
_entity_poly.type
_entity_poly.pdbx_seq_one_letter_code
_entity_poly.pdbx_strand_id
1 'polypeptide(L)'
;MVRRRGIISTCLGVMFGVAVLMCYFGLHYLEECPIREEIPLYLLVGGSCLLLVTAMLFCSHAKLMGDNEHREELEMIATENAYPDSSQANFRFSSKAARNMKIFLVVAYVLWFFLGNYWVFSVYLPPFSQPLRSPTPQKFCEQRVYMFALMQIVLTHIFLGCFLLIALCLCCFFWHSNA
;
A
#
# COMPACT_ATOMS: atom_id res chain seq x y z
N MET A 1 -22.33 5.71 10.89
CA MET A 1 -20.85 5.67 11.14
C MET A 1 -20.29 4.25 11.28
N VAL A 2 -20.96 3.33 11.98
CA VAL A 2 -20.51 1.92 12.17
C VAL A 2 -20.19 1.19 10.86
N ARG A 3 -21.06 1.31 9.85
CA ARG A 3 -20.85 0.67 8.53
C ARG A 3 -19.60 1.15 7.80
N ARG A 4 -19.23 2.43 7.94
CA ARG A 4 -18.03 3.01 7.30
C ARG A 4 -16.75 2.56 7.99
N ARG A 5 -16.77 2.44 9.32
CA ARG A 5 -15.66 1.92 10.14
C ARG A 5 -15.40 0.44 9.86
N GLY A 6 -16.45 -0.36 9.72
CA GLY A 6 -16.35 -1.78 9.32
C GLY A 6 -15.66 -1.95 7.97
N ILE A 7 -16.08 -1.18 6.95
CA ILE A 7 -15.47 -1.24 5.60
C ILE A 7 -13.97 -0.90 5.65
N ILE A 8 -13.58 0.16 6.38
CA ILE A 8 -12.17 0.55 6.50
C ILE A 8 -11.34 -0.56 7.14
N SER A 9 -11.83 -1.15 8.24
CA SER A 9 -11.15 -2.26 8.91
C SER A 9 -10.98 -3.48 7.98
N THR A 10 -12.04 -3.86 7.26
CA THR A 10 -11.99 -4.95 6.29
C THR A 10 -10.98 -4.68 5.18
N CYS A 11 -10.98 -3.48 4.59
CA CYS A 11 -10.01 -3.09 3.56
C CYS A 11 -8.56 -3.19 4.06
N LEU A 12 -8.29 -2.72 5.29
CA LEU A 12 -6.95 -2.80 5.89
C LEU A 12 -6.50 -4.25 6.10
N GLY A 13 -7.40 -5.13 6.54
CA GLY A 13 -7.11 -6.56 6.69
C GLY A 13 -6.77 -7.23 5.36
N VAL A 14 -7.51 -6.92 4.29
CA VAL A 14 -7.22 -7.43 2.94
C VAL A 14 -5.85 -6.94 2.46
N MET A 15 -5.54 -5.65 2.62
CA MET A 15 -4.23 -5.09 2.24
C MET A 15 -3.07 -5.75 2.99
N PHE A 16 -3.24 -6.04 4.28
CA PHE A 16 -2.24 -6.74 5.08
C PHE A 16 -1.97 -8.14 4.52
N GLY A 17 -3.03 -8.91 4.22
CA GLY A 17 -2.89 -10.25 3.63
C GLY A 17 -2.16 -10.24 2.28
N VAL A 18 -2.50 -9.30 1.40
CA VAL A 18 -1.80 -9.13 0.10
C VAL A 18 -0.32 -8.81 0.32
N ALA A 19 -0.02 -7.90 1.24
CA ALA A 19 1.36 -7.49 1.50
C ALA A 19 2.23 -8.64 2.08
N VAL A 20 1.67 -9.49 2.94
CA VAL A 20 2.35 -10.70 3.43
C VAL A 20 2.65 -11.67 2.28
N LEU A 21 1.69 -11.90 1.38
CA LEU A 21 1.90 -12.77 0.22
C LEU A 21 3.01 -12.22 -0.68
N MET A 22 3.04 -10.91 -0.94
CA MET A 22 4.10 -10.27 -1.72
C MET A 22 5.48 -10.47 -1.09
N CYS A 23 5.61 -10.31 0.22
CA CYS A 23 6.86 -10.57 0.94
C CYS A 23 7.26 -12.06 0.87
N TYR A 24 6.31 -12.97 1.05
CA TYR A 24 6.56 -14.41 1.00
C TYR A 24 7.07 -14.84 -0.37
N PHE A 25 6.38 -14.45 -1.45
CA PHE A 25 6.82 -14.75 -2.82
C PHE A 25 8.13 -14.03 -3.18
N GLY A 26 8.33 -12.80 -2.68
CA GLY A 26 9.60 -12.10 -2.83
C GLY A 26 10.76 -12.87 -2.19
N LEU A 27 10.62 -13.28 -0.92
CA LEU A 27 11.68 -13.99 -0.18
C LEU A 27 11.93 -15.41 -0.69
N HIS A 28 10.86 -16.17 -0.94
CA HIS A 28 10.98 -17.60 -1.25
C HIS A 28 11.66 -17.83 -2.61
N TYR A 29 11.44 -16.93 -3.56
CA TYR A 29 11.96 -17.06 -4.92
C TYR A 29 13.12 -16.10 -5.23
N LEU A 30 13.77 -15.53 -4.21
CA LEU A 30 14.99 -14.72 -4.36
C LEU A 30 16.10 -15.49 -5.08
N GLU A 31 16.25 -16.78 -4.76
CA GLU A 31 17.34 -17.63 -5.27
C GLU A 31 16.97 -18.40 -6.55
N GLU A 32 15.68 -18.45 -6.91
CA GLU A 32 15.15 -19.24 -8.04
C GLU A 32 15.02 -18.44 -9.36
N CYS A 33 15.30 -17.12 -9.36
CA CYS A 33 15.27 -16.26 -10.57
C CYS A 33 16.60 -15.52 -10.83
N PRO A 34 17.67 -16.22 -11.22
CA PRO A 34 18.97 -15.62 -11.56
C PRO A 34 18.97 -14.78 -12.86
N ILE A 35 17.89 -14.79 -13.66
CA ILE A 35 17.72 -13.87 -14.81
C ILE A 35 17.70 -12.40 -14.40
N ARG A 36 17.04 -12.12 -13.28
CA ARG A 36 16.77 -10.78 -12.74
C ARG A 36 16.34 -10.88 -11.30
N GLU A 37 17.26 -10.54 -10.40
CA GLU A 37 16.97 -10.34 -8.98
C GLU A 37 15.98 -9.17 -8.77
N GLU A 38 15.84 -8.29 -9.75
CA GLU A 38 14.99 -7.08 -9.67
C GLU A 38 13.49 -7.42 -9.57
N ILE A 39 13.03 -8.56 -10.11
CA ILE A 39 11.60 -8.96 -10.05
C ILE A 39 11.22 -9.47 -8.64
N PRO A 40 11.93 -10.45 -8.04
CA PRO A 40 11.72 -10.81 -6.63
C PRO A 40 11.95 -9.63 -5.67
N LEU A 41 12.94 -8.79 -5.94
CA LEU A 41 13.27 -7.63 -5.10
C LEU A 41 12.20 -6.54 -5.19
N TYR A 42 11.57 -6.35 -6.35
CA TYR A 42 10.37 -5.53 -6.48
C TYR A 42 9.23 -6.01 -5.58
N LEU A 43 8.93 -7.32 -5.59
CA LEU A 43 7.88 -7.92 -4.77
C LEU A 43 8.19 -7.81 -3.28
N LEU A 44 9.45 -8.00 -2.90
CA LEU A 44 9.91 -7.93 -1.50
C LEU A 44 9.88 -6.52 -0.93
N VAL A 45 10.47 -5.55 -1.64
CA VAL A 45 10.49 -4.14 -1.21
C VAL A 45 9.08 -3.57 -1.27
N GLY A 46 8.32 -3.90 -2.32
CA GLY A 46 6.92 -3.50 -2.45
C GLY A 46 6.06 -4.05 -1.31
N GLY A 47 6.16 -5.35 -1.00
CA GLY A 47 5.44 -5.98 0.10
C GLY A 47 5.80 -5.40 1.47
N SER A 48 7.09 -5.19 1.75
CA SER A 48 7.54 -4.64 3.04
C SER A 48 7.12 -3.18 3.23
N CYS A 49 7.25 -2.34 2.21
CA CYS A 49 6.72 -0.97 2.25
C CYS A 49 5.19 -0.97 2.45
N LEU A 50 4.47 -1.84 1.76
CA LEU A 50 3.00 -1.94 1.90
C LEU A 50 2.58 -2.42 3.30
N LEU A 51 3.31 -3.36 3.89
CA LEU A 51 3.09 -3.79 5.28
C LEU A 51 3.28 -2.64 6.26
N LEU A 52 4.36 -1.87 6.12
CA LEU A 52 4.62 -0.72 6.98
C LEU A 52 3.53 0.34 6.84
N VAL A 53 3.10 0.66 5.62
CA VAL A 53 2.00 1.60 5.38
C VAL A 53 0.70 1.09 5.99
N THR A 54 0.37 -0.19 5.81
CA THR A 54 -0.85 -0.80 6.35
C THR A 54 -0.85 -0.81 7.88
N ALA A 55 0.28 -1.16 8.51
CA ALA A 55 0.43 -1.12 9.97
C ALA A 55 0.25 0.31 10.51
N MET A 56 0.83 1.31 9.84
CA MET A 56 0.67 2.72 10.21
C MET A 56 -0.79 3.19 10.06
N LEU A 57 -1.49 2.77 9.01
CA LEU A 57 -2.91 3.07 8.80
C LEU A 57 -3.79 2.39 9.87
N PHE A 58 -3.49 1.14 10.22
CA PHE A 58 -4.18 0.41 11.28
C PHE A 58 -4.00 1.09 12.63
N CYS A 59 -2.77 1.42 13.02
CA CYS A 59 -2.49 2.18 14.23
C CYS A 59 -3.20 3.54 14.25
N SER A 60 -3.33 4.19 13.10
CA SER A 60 -4.04 5.47 13.00
C SER A 60 -5.55 5.30 13.16
N HIS A 61 -6.12 4.25 12.56
CA HIS A 61 -7.53 3.92 12.70
C HIS A 61 -7.86 3.54 14.15
N ALA A 62 -7.01 2.75 14.82
CA ALA A 62 -7.15 2.41 16.23
C ALA A 62 -7.06 3.65 17.13
N LYS A 63 -6.10 4.56 16.88
CA LYS A 63 -5.99 5.82 17.62
C LYS A 63 -7.21 6.72 17.42
N LEU A 64 -7.74 6.83 16.21
CA LEU A 64 -8.96 7.61 15.94
C LEU A 64 -10.18 7.05 16.68
N MET A 65 -10.24 5.74 16.92
CA MET A 65 -11.31 5.14 17.71
C MET A 65 -11.17 5.50 19.20
N GLY A 66 -9.96 5.41 19.77
CA GLY A 66 -9.72 5.79 21.16
C GLY A 66 -9.83 7.29 21.43
N ASP A 67 -9.42 8.15 20.49
CA ASP A 67 -9.49 9.61 20.62
C ASP A 67 -10.93 10.12 20.60
N ASN A 68 -11.84 9.48 19.84
CA ASN A 68 -13.25 9.86 19.86
C ASN A 68 -13.91 9.57 21.21
N GLU A 69 -13.57 8.44 21.83
CA GLU A 69 -14.06 8.08 23.17
C GLU A 69 -13.50 9.03 24.23
N HIS A 70 -12.20 9.30 24.20
CA HIS A 70 -11.57 10.23 25.13
C HIS A 70 -12.01 11.69 24.94
N ARG A 71 -12.28 12.13 23.70
CA ARG A 71 -12.78 13.49 23.42
C ARG A 71 -14.19 13.71 23.97
N GLU A 72 -15.08 12.72 23.91
CA GLU A 72 -16.40 12.81 24.53
C GLU A 72 -16.30 12.96 26.06
N GLU A 73 -15.36 12.26 26.70
CA GLU A 73 -15.09 12.40 28.14
C GLU A 73 -14.43 13.75 28.49
N LEU A 74 -13.48 14.21 27.66
CA LEU A 74 -12.76 15.47 27.86
C LEU A 74 -13.66 16.70 27.59
N GLU A 75 -14.61 16.62 26.66
CA GLU A 75 -15.59 17.68 26.41
C GLU A 75 -16.50 17.89 27.61
N MET A 76 -16.90 16.82 28.33
CA MET A 76 -17.65 16.96 29.58
C MET A 76 -16.86 17.72 30.66
N ILE A 77 -15.55 17.44 30.79
CA ILE A 77 -14.68 18.05 31.81
C ILE A 77 -14.25 19.48 31.43
N ALA A 78 -14.04 19.75 30.14
CA ALA A 78 -13.55 21.04 29.64
C ALA A 78 -14.57 22.18 29.77
N THR A 79 -15.87 21.88 29.80
CA THR A 79 -16.91 22.87 30.13
C THR A 79 -16.73 23.49 31.51
N GLU A 80 -15.98 22.84 32.41
CA GLU A 80 -15.73 23.32 33.77
C GLU A 80 -14.44 24.14 33.90
N ASN A 81 -13.39 23.84 33.12
CA ASN A 81 -12.04 24.33 33.38
C ASN A 81 -11.32 24.80 32.09
N ALA A 82 -11.61 26.02 31.63
CA ALA A 82 -10.95 26.61 30.46
C ALA A 82 -9.56 27.19 30.82
N TYR A 83 -8.51 26.36 30.72
CA TYR A 83 -7.11 26.80 30.72
C TYR A 83 -6.41 26.33 29.43
N PRO A 84 -5.66 27.20 28.70
CA PRO A 84 -5.03 26.80 27.44
C PRO A 84 -3.68 26.13 27.72
N ASP A 85 -3.57 24.82 27.46
CA ASP A 85 -2.35 24.05 27.73
C ASP A 85 -1.36 24.04 26.55
N SER A 86 -0.10 24.32 26.88
CA SER A 86 1.10 24.28 26.04
C SER A 86 1.42 22.90 25.42
N SER A 87 0.87 21.81 25.98
CA SER A 87 0.98 20.44 25.46
C SER A 87 0.38 20.26 24.05
N GLN A 88 -0.59 21.10 23.68
CA GLN A 88 -1.25 21.07 22.37
C GLN A 88 -0.29 21.39 21.21
N ALA A 89 0.74 22.23 21.43
CA ALA A 89 1.71 22.61 20.40
C ALA A 89 2.65 21.46 20.03
N ASN A 90 3.13 20.69 21.01
CA ASN A 90 4.01 19.53 20.80
C ASN A 90 3.28 18.38 20.08
N PHE A 91 2.00 18.16 20.41
CA PHE A 91 1.15 17.18 19.72
C PHE A 91 0.88 17.56 18.25
N ARG A 92 0.70 18.85 17.97
CA ARG A 92 0.43 19.37 16.61
C ARG A 92 1.67 19.27 15.70
N PHE A 93 2.88 19.37 16.25
CA PHE A 93 4.12 19.15 15.50
C PHE A 93 4.31 17.66 15.15
N SER A 94 4.10 16.78 16.13
CA SER A 94 4.20 15.32 15.95
C SER A 94 3.16 14.78 14.95
N SER A 95 1.91 15.25 15.01
CA SER A 95 0.85 14.83 14.08
C SER A 95 1.07 15.32 12.64
N LYS A 96 1.59 16.54 12.44
CA LYS A 96 2.00 17.02 11.10
C LYS A 96 3.19 16.22 10.56
N ALA A 97 4.21 15.96 11.38
CA ALA A 97 5.36 15.15 11.01
C ALA A 97 4.93 13.72 10.62
N ALA A 98 4.05 13.08 11.41
CA ALA A 98 3.51 11.76 11.13
C ALA A 98 2.66 11.72 9.85
N ARG A 99 1.87 12.77 9.58
CA ARG A 99 1.12 12.88 8.31
C ARG A 99 2.04 13.02 7.12
N ASN A 100 3.05 13.88 7.22
CA ASN A 100 4.03 14.09 6.15
C ASN A 100 4.84 12.82 5.87
N MET A 101 5.21 12.07 6.92
CA MET A 101 5.88 10.77 6.80
C MET A 101 5.02 9.77 6.01
N LYS A 102 3.71 9.69 6.28
CA LYS A 102 2.80 8.80 5.54
C LYS A 102 2.72 9.19 4.07
N ILE A 103 2.58 10.48 3.76
CA ILE A 103 2.51 10.97 2.39
C ILE A 103 3.80 10.60 1.63
N PHE A 104 4.96 10.83 2.26
CA PHE A 104 6.25 10.49 1.67
C PHE A 104 6.35 8.99 1.35
N LEU A 105 5.96 8.12 2.29
CA LEU A 105 5.96 6.66 2.08
C LEU A 105 5.03 6.22 0.95
N VAL A 106 3.84 6.82 0.85
CA VAL A 106 2.89 6.53 -0.24
C VAL A 106 3.47 6.96 -1.59
N VAL A 107 4.04 8.16 -1.68
CA VAL A 107 4.66 8.65 -2.92
C VAL A 107 5.83 7.75 -3.33
N ALA A 108 6.69 7.38 -2.38
CA ALA A 108 7.80 6.47 -2.64
C ALA A 108 7.32 5.10 -3.17
N TYR A 109 6.24 4.56 -2.58
CA TYR A 109 5.63 3.32 -3.04
C TYR A 109 5.02 3.43 -4.44
N VAL A 110 4.39 4.56 -4.77
CA VAL A 110 3.85 4.81 -6.12
C VAL A 110 4.97 4.85 -7.16
N LEU A 111 6.08 5.54 -6.86
CA LEU A 111 7.27 5.54 -7.74
C LEU A 111 7.85 4.13 -7.91
N TRP A 112 7.91 3.36 -6.83
CA TRP A 112 8.35 1.97 -6.84
C TRP A 112 7.45 1.09 -7.72
N PHE A 113 6.12 1.30 -7.66
CA PHE A 113 5.17 0.60 -8.52
C PHE A 113 5.46 0.86 -10.01
N PHE A 114 5.69 2.11 -10.42
CA PHE A 114 6.05 2.44 -11.81
C PHE A 114 7.35 1.75 -12.24
N LEU A 115 8.34 1.71 -11.34
CA LEU A 115 9.61 1.05 -11.62
C LEU A 115 9.45 -0.48 -11.75
N GLY A 116 8.59 -1.08 -10.92
CA GLY A 116 8.19 -2.48 -11.04
C GLY A 116 7.54 -2.83 -12.36
N ASN A 117 6.66 -1.96 -12.86
CA ASN A 117 6.06 -2.12 -14.19
C ASN A 117 7.16 -2.17 -15.26
N TYR A 118 8.10 -1.22 -15.21
CA TYR A 118 9.23 -1.20 -16.13
C TYR A 118 10.05 -2.50 -16.07
N TRP A 119 10.39 -2.98 -14.87
CA TRP A 119 11.17 -4.20 -14.72
C TRP A 119 10.45 -5.44 -15.24
N VAL A 120 9.17 -5.61 -14.93
CA VAL A 120 8.37 -6.75 -15.39
C VAL A 120 8.18 -6.72 -16.91
N PHE A 121 7.87 -5.56 -17.51
CA PHE A 121 7.68 -5.46 -18.96
C PHE A 121 9.00 -5.49 -19.76
N SER A 122 10.13 -5.12 -19.17
CA SER A 122 11.44 -5.18 -19.84
C SER A 122 11.90 -6.59 -20.22
N VAL A 123 11.30 -7.62 -19.61
CA VAL A 123 11.65 -9.04 -19.82
C VAL A 123 10.51 -9.80 -20.51
N TYR A 124 9.62 -9.11 -21.24
CA TYR A 124 8.47 -9.75 -21.87
C TYR A 124 8.90 -10.98 -22.70
N LEU A 125 8.57 -12.17 -22.15
CA LEU A 125 9.00 -13.53 -22.53
C LEU A 125 10.35 -14.01 -21.92
N PRO A 126 10.45 -14.28 -20.60
CA PRO A 126 11.61 -14.98 -20.06
C PRO A 126 11.63 -16.46 -20.51
N PRO A 127 12.80 -17.06 -20.77
CA PRO A 127 12.90 -18.51 -20.93
C PRO A 127 12.58 -19.22 -19.60
N PHE A 128 11.53 -20.04 -19.60
CA PHE A 128 11.04 -20.79 -18.43
C PHE A 128 11.85 -22.07 -18.13
N SER A 129 12.88 -22.38 -18.93
CA SER A 129 13.72 -23.57 -18.76
C SER A 129 15.18 -23.28 -19.09
N GLN A 130 16.08 -23.97 -18.39
CA GLN A 130 17.52 -23.92 -18.64
C GLN A 130 17.86 -24.70 -19.93
N PRO A 131 18.63 -24.13 -20.87
CA PRO A 131 19.20 -24.90 -21.98
C PRO A 131 20.25 -25.89 -21.43
N LEU A 132 20.12 -27.19 -21.72
CA LEU A 132 21.00 -28.28 -21.24
C LEU A 132 22.50 -28.13 -21.62
N ARG A 133 22.87 -27.09 -22.38
CA ARG A 133 24.23 -26.87 -22.90
C ARG A 133 24.50 -25.38 -23.13
N SER A 134 24.40 -24.53 -22.09
CA SER A 134 24.88 -23.15 -22.17
C SER A 134 26.09 -22.91 -21.23
N PRO A 135 27.22 -22.39 -21.71
CA PRO A 135 28.40 -22.10 -20.88
C PRO A 135 28.29 -20.82 -20.02
N THR A 136 27.16 -20.12 -20.06
CA THR A 136 26.90 -18.88 -19.30
C THR A 136 25.88 -19.13 -18.18
N PRO A 137 26.03 -18.48 -17.01
CA PRO A 137 25.23 -18.79 -15.83
C PRO A 137 23.77 -18.36 -16.02
N GLN A 138 22.87 -19.31 -15.78
CA GLN A 138 21.49 -19.19 -15.33
C GLN A 138 20.65 -17.98 -15.82
N LYS A 139 20.29 -18.00 -17.11
CA LYS A 139 19.18 -17.19 -17.62
C LYS A 139 17.86 -17.99 -17.57
N PHE A 140 17.31 -18.29 -16.39
CA PHE A 140 15.90 -18.70 -16.25
C PHE A 140 15.20 -17.93 -15.10
N CYS A 141 13.87 -17.84 -15.16
CA CYS A 141 13.06 -17.40 -14.04
C CYS A 141 11.80 -18.27 -13.94
N GLU A 142 11.50 -18.74 -12.74
CA GLU A 142 10.36 -19.59 -12.44
C GLU A 142 9.04 -18.92 -12.84
N GLN A 143 8.19 -19.67 -13.54
CA GLN A 143 6.94 -19.17 -14.11
C GLN A 143 6.00 -18.59 -13.04
N ARG A 144 6.05 -19.13 -11.81
CA ARG A 144 5.14 -18.74 -10.72
C ARG A 144 5.38 -17.30 -10.26
N VAL A 145 6.64 -16.88 -10.13
CA VAL A 145 7.03 -15.55 -9.65
C VAL A 145 6.63 -14.48 -10.66
N TYR A 146 6.95 -14.74 -11.93
CA TYR A 146 6.61 -13.83 -13.02
C TYR A 146 5.09 -13.66 -13.14
N MET A 147 4.34 -14.77 -13.12
CA MET A 147 2.87 -14.71 -13.18
C MET A 147 2.28 -13.98 -11.97
N PHE A 148 2.84 -14.17 -10.77
CA PHE A 148 2.39 -13.45 -9.58
C PHE A 148 2.66 -11.94 -9.68
N ALA A 149 3.87 -11.53 -10.09
CA ALA A 149 4.21 -10.12 -10.30
C ALA A 149 3.31 -9.47 -11.35
N LEU A 150 3.06 -10.17 -12.45
CA LEU A 150 2.17 -9.72 -13.52
C LEU A 150 0.72 -9.60 -13.03
N MET A 151 0.21 -10.60 -12.30
CA MET A 151 -1.14 -10.57 -11.72
C MET A 151 -1.29 -9.40 -10.74
N GLN A 152 -0.29 -9.16 -9.89
CA GLN A 152 -0.31 -8.04 -8.96
C GLN A 152 -0.36 -6.68 -9.68
N ILE A 153 0.41 -6.53 -10.76
CA ILE A 153 0.39 -5.34 -11.60
C ILE A 153 -0.98 -5.15 -12.26
N VAL A 154 -1.52 -6.20 -12.90
CA VAL A 154 -2.82 -6.15 -13.58
C VAL A 154 -3.94 -5.81 -12.61
N LEU A 155 -3.99 -6.47 -11.45
CA LEU A 155 -4.98 -6.18 -10.41
C LEU A 155 -4.92 -4.73 -9.96
N THR A 156 -3.71 -4.20 -9.73
CA THR A 156 -3.53 -2.80 -9.31
C THR A 156 -4.05 -1.82 -10.36
N HIS A 157 -3.82 -2.09 -11.65
CA HIS A 157 -4.34 -1.28 -12.74
C HIS A 157 -5.87 -1.35 -12.86
N ILE A 158 -6.46 -2.54 -12.68
CA ILE A 158 -7.91 -2.71 -12.67
C ILE A 158 -8.53 -1.88 -11.53
N PHE A 159 -7.98 -1.98 -10.32
CA PHE A 159 -8.47 -1.19 -9.18
C PHE A 159 -8.34 0.32 -9.43
N LEU A 160 -7.22 0.78 -10.00
CA LEU A 160 -7.01 2.18 -10.35
C LEU A 160 -8.03 2.65 -11.41
N GLY A 161 -8.24 1.85 -12.45
CA GLY A 161 -9.23 2.13 -13.50
C GLY A 161 -10.65 2.23 -12.94
N CYS A 162 -11.08 1.27 -12.12
CA CYS A 162 -12.38 1.30 -11.44
C CYS A 162 -12.54 2.54 -10.55
N PHE A 163 -11.50 2.89 -9.79
CA PHE A 163 -11.53 4.07 -8.93
C PHE A 163 -11.70 5.37 -9.75
N LEU A 164 -10.94 5.51 -10.84
CA LEU A 164 -11.05 6.67 -11.73
C LEU A 164 -12.42 6.75 -12.40
N LEU A 165 -12.99 5.62 -12.84
CA LEU A 165 -14.33 5.58 -13.40
C LEU A 165 -15.40 6.02 -12.39
N ILE A 166 -15.34 5.52 -11.16
CA ILE A 166 -16.26 5.93 -10.09
C ILE A 166 -16.12 7.43 -9.81
N ALA A 167 -14.88 7.94 -9.72
CA ALA A 167 -14.62 9.36 -9.50
C ALA A 167 -15.21 10.23 -10.61
N LEU A 168 -15.02 9.83 -11.89
CA LEU A 168 -15.61 10.52 -13.04
C LEU A 168 -17.14 10.52 -12.99
N CYS A 169 -17.77 9.37 -12.71
CA CYS A 169 -19.22 9.28 -12.58
C CYS A 169 -19.77 10.19 -11.46
N LEU A 170 -19.09 10.23 -10.31
CA LEU A 170 -19.46 11.12 -9.20
C LEU A 170 -19.30 12.59 -9.59
N CYS A 171 -18.19 12.95 -10.25
CA CYS A 171 -17.98 14.31 -10.75
C CYS A 171 -19.07 14.74 -11.73
N CYS A 172 -19.45 13.87 -12.67
CA CYS A 172 -20.55 14.13 -13.61
C CYS A 172 -21.89 14.31 -12.90
N PHE A 173 -22.18 13.48 -11.89
CA PHE A 173 -23.39 13.60 -11.08
C PHE A 173 -23.44 14.91 -10.29
N PHE A 174 -22.35 15.28 -9.61
CA PHE A 174 -22.27 16.54 -8.88
C PHE A 174 -22.33 17.76 -9.79
N TRP A 175 -21.72 17.69 -10.98
CA TRP A 175 -21.83 18.73 -11.98
C TRP A 175 -23.28 18.94 -12.43
N HIS A 176 -23.98 17.85 -12.76
CA HIS A 176 -25.38 17.93 -13.16
C HIS A 176 -26.29 18.41 -12.04
N SER A 177 -26.03 18.02 -10.78
CA SER A 177 -26.82 18.46 -9.63
C SER A 177 -26.65 19.95 -9.29
N ASN A 178 -25.55 20.58 -9.72
CA ASN A 178 -25.24 21.98 -9.44
C ASN A 178 -25.58 22.92 -10.61
N ALA A 179 -26.04 22.39 -11.74
CA ALA A 179 -26.46 23.11 -12.94
C ALA A 179 -27.98 23.19 -13.02
#